data_AF-A0A0E9V4X9-F1
#
_entry.id   AF-A0A0E9V4X9-F1
#
_cell.length_a   1.000
_cell.length_b   1.000
_cell.length_c   1.000
_cell.angle_alpha   90.00
_cell.angle_beta   90.00
_cell.angle_gamma   90.00
#
_symmetry.space_group_name_H-M   'P 1'
#
loop_
_entity.id
_entity.type
_entity.pdbx_description
1 polymer ?
#
loop_
_entity_poly.entity_id
_entity_poly.type
_entity_poly.pdbx_seq_one_letter_code
_entity_poly.pdbx_strand_id
1 'polypeptide(L)'
;MTDKMARSVHRLQEIALRPDPLSTPGYIELLIEAEMQECKPGYKKRVAELQNVLKGAVIVNKVAKGEPLTDQEHKMTVGSRIKRWLWHQTKKWEII
;
A
#
# COMPACT_ATOMS: atom_id res chain seq x y z
N MET A 1 -18.42 9.67 5.60
CA MET A 1 -17.05 9.45 6.15
C MET A 1 -15.99 9.55 5.06
N THR A 2 -16.17 8.80 3.96
CA THR A 2 -15.29 8.81 2.76
C THR A 2 -15.12 10.18 2.13
N ASP A 3 -16.16 11.02 2.11
CA ASP A 3 -16.15 12.37 1.56
C ASP A 3 -15.09 13.31 2.19
N LYS A 4 -14.88 13.24 3.52
CA LYS A 4 -13.79 14.00 4.16
C LYS A 4 -12.41 13.48 3.75
N MET A 5 -12.27 12.17 3.60
CA MET A 5 -11.02 11.55 3.17
C MET A 5 -10.69 11.89 1.72
N ALA A 6 -11.69 11.85 0.84
CA ALA A 6 -11.57 12.23 -0.57
C ALA A 6 -11.04 13.66 -0.72
N ARG A 7 -11.63 14.63 0.00
CA ARG A 7 -11.16 16.01 0.03
C ARG A 7 -9.71 16.15 0.49
N SER A 8 -9.32 15.44 1.56
CA SER A 8 -7.93 15.46 2.04
C SER A 8 -6.97 14.86 1.00
N VAL A 9 -7.34 13.76 0.35
CA VAL A 9 -6.53 13.12 -0.70
C VAL A 9 -6.35 14.05 -1.90
N HIS A 10 -7.43 14.68 -2.37
CA HIS A 10 -7.37 15.65 -3.46
C HIS A 10 -6.48 16.83 -3.09
N ARG A 11 -6.64 17.37 -1.88
CA ARG A 11 -5.78 18.47 -1.41
C ARG A 11 -4.31 18.10 -1.38
N LEU A 12 -3.99 16.88 -0.95
CA LEU A 12 -2.61 16.37 -0.96
C LEU A 12 -2.07 16.24 -2.39
N GLN A 13 -2.90 15.82 -3.35
CA GLN A 13 -2.53 15.74 -4.76
C GLN A 13 -2.31 17.13 -5.37
N GLU A 14 -3.13 18.12 -5.03
CA GLU A 14 -2.98 19.51 -5.49
C GLU A 14 -1.68 20.16 -5.04
N ILE A 15 -1.25 19.92 -3.79
CA ILE A 15 -0.01 20.52 -3.25
C ILE A 15 1.25 19.75 -3.64
N ALA A 16 1.11 18.55 -4.19
CA ALA A 16 2.24 17.71 -4.52
C ALA A 16 3.00 18.29 -5.71
N LEU A 17 4.31 18.50 -5.53
CA LEU A 17 5.20 18.97 -6.62
C LEU A 17 5.35 17.93 -7.74
N ARG A 18 5.10 16.66 -7.45
CA ARG A 18 5.15 15.54 -8.39
C ARG A 18 3.97 14.61 -8.13
N PRO A 19 3.38 14.00 -9.18
CA PRO A 19 2.35 12.99 -8.98
C PRO A 19 2.96 11.82 -8.19
N ASP A 20 2.21 11.30 -7.23
CA ASP A 20 2.69 10.18 -6.42
C ASP A 20 2.76 8.91 -7.30
N PRO A 21 3.97 8.33 -7.47
CA PRO A 21 4.17 7.17 -8.34
C PRO A 21 3.44 5.92 -7.83
N LEU A 22 3.01 5.90 -6.57
CA LEU A 22 2.24 4.82 -5.97
C LEU A 22 0.73 5.06 -6.02
N SER A 23 0.26 6.20 -6.56
CA SER A 23 -1.18 6.48 -6.69
C SER A 23 -1.84 5.74 -7.86
N THR A 24 -1.05 5.14 -8.75
CA THR A 24 -1.54 4.48 -9.96
C THR A 24 -1.43 2.97 -9.80
N PRO A 25 -2.55 2.24 -9.56
CA PRO A 25 -2.53 0.78 -9.46
C PRO A 25 -1.84 0.10 -10.65
N GLY A 26 -2.11 0.58 -11.88
CA GLY A 26 -1.50 0.02 -13.09
C GLY A 26 0.03 0.16 -13.14
N TYR A 27 0.61 1.21 -12.57
CA TYR A 27 2.07 1.31 -12.50
C TYR A 27 2.67 0.28 -11.54
N ILE A 28 2.00 0.00 -10.43
CA ILE A 28 2.45 -1.02 -9.48
C ILE A 28 2.33 -2.43 -10.08
N GLU A 29 1.30 -2.68 -10.90
CA GLU A 29 1.17 -3.94 -11.65
C GLU A 29 2.35 -4.15 -12.61
N LEU A 30 2.76 -3.10 -13.35
CA LEU A 30 3.95 -3.15 -14.20
C LEU A 30 5.24 -3.43 -13.40
N LEU A 31 5.38 -2.84 -12.21
CA LEU A 31 6.52 -3.12 -11.33
C LEU A 31 6.54 -4.57 -10.84
N ILE A 32 5.36 -5.15 -10.56
CA ILE A 32 5.24 -6.56 -10.17
C ILE A 32 5.65 -7.46 -11.33
N GLU A 33 5.16 -7.20 -12.55
CA GLU A 33 5.56 -7.95 -13.74
C GLU A 33 7.07 -7.85 -13.98
N ALA A 34 7.64 -6.64 -13.96
CA ALA A 34 9.06 -6.44 -14.13
C ALA A 34 9.89 -7.23 -13.11
N GLU A 35 9.52 -7.17 -11.83
CA GLU A 35 10.19 -7.92 -10.76
C GLU A 35 10.07 -9.44 -10.93
N MET A 36 8.91 -9.92 -11.43
CA MET A 36 8.72 -11.32 -11.79
C MET A 36 9.57 -11.75 -12.99
N GLN A 37 9.72 -10.89 -14.00
CA GLN A 37 10.57 -11.20 -15.17
C GLN A 37 12.06 -11.17 -14.83
N GLU A 38 12.50 -10.23 -14.00
CA GLU A 38 13.90 -10.13 -13.59
C GLU A 38 14.36 -11.35 -12.78
N CYS A 39 13.46 -11.99 -12.01
CA CYS A 39 13.74 -13.20 -11.23
C CYS A 39 14.97 -13.13 -10.31
N LYS A 40 15.39 -11.92 -9.91
CA LYS A 40 16.57 -11.70 -9.07
C LYS A 40 16.37 -12.37 -7.71
N PRO A 41 17.45 -12.82 -7.03
CA PRO A 41 17.33 -13.38 -5.68
C PRO A 41 16.48 -12.50 -4.75
N GLY A 42 15.54 -13.13 -4.06
CA GLY A 42 14.59 -12.43 -3.18
C GLY A 42 13.39 -11.77 -3.87
N TYR A 43 13.21 -11.90 -5.18
CA TYR A 43 12.11 -11.26 -5.93
C TYR A 43 10.73 -11.62 -5.36
N LYS A 44 10.51 -12.87 -4.93
CA LYS A 44 9.22 -13.31 -4.34
C LYS A 44 8.79 -12.46 -3.16
N LYS A 45 9.74 -12.03 -2.32
CA LYS A 45 9.47 -11.15 -1.18
C LYS A 45 9.11 -9.74 -1.65
N ARG A 46 9.88 -9.19 -2.61
CA ARG A 46 9.60 -7.88 -3.21
C ARG A 46 8.24 -7.86 -3.91
N VAL A 47 7.90 -8.89 -4.67
CA VAL A 47 6.58 -9.08 -5.29
C VAL A 47 5.47 -9.10 -4.25
N ALA A 48 5.63 -9.84 -3.16
CA ALA A 48 4.63 -9.87 -2.08
C ALA A 48 4.47 -8.49 -1.40
N GLU A 49 5.55 -7.72 -1.27
CA GLU A 49 5.51 -6.34 -0.78
C GLU A 49 4.82 -5.41 -1.78
N LEU A 50 5.10 -5.53 -3.08
CA LEU A 50 4.46 -4.74 -4.14
C LEU A 50 2.96 -5.04 -4.28
N GLN A 51 2.54 -6.31 -4.22
CA GLN A 51 1.12 -6.70 -4.21
C GLN A 51 0.35 -6.07 -3.04
N ASN A 52 1.04 -5.87 -1.93
CA ASN A 52 0.49 -5.25 -0.75
C ASN A 52 0.37 -3.72 -0.91
N VAL A 53 1.32 -3.08 -1.60
CA VAL A 53 1.23 -1.67 -2.00
C VAL A 53 0.09 -1.48 -3.00
N LEU A 54 -0.06 -2.40 -3.96
CA LEU A 54 -1.16 -2.39 -4.94
C LEU A 54 -2.54 -2.39 -4.26
N LYS A 55 -2.75 -3.23 -3.24
CA LYS A 55 -4.00 -3.22 -2.46
C LYS A 55 -4.28 -1.86 -1.82
N GLY A 56 -3.27 -1.22 -1.26
CA GLY A 56 -3.38 0.13 -0.69
C GLY A 56 -3.71 1.18 -1.76
N ALA A 57 -3.03 1.13 -2.90
CA ALA A 57 -3.25 2.04 -4.03
C ALA A 57 -4.67 1.94 -4.58
N VAL A 58 -5.23 0.73 -4.68
CA VAL A 58 -6.63 0.53 -5.10
C VAL A 58 -7.59 1.21 -4.13
N ILE A 59 -7.39 1.05 -2.82
CA ILE A 59 -8.25 1.69 -1.80
C ILE A 59 -8.14 3.22 -1.87
N VAL A 60 -6.92 3.76 -1.98
CA VAL A 60 -6.69 5.20 -2.11
C VAL A 60 -7.37 5.74 -3.37
N ASN A 61 -7.28 5.03 -4.50
CA ASN A 61 -7.94 5.42 -5.74
C ASN A 61 -9.47 5.43 -5.61
N LYS A 62 -10.06 4.43 -4.95
CA LYS A 62 -11.51 4.41 -4.63
C LYS A 62 -11.93 5.60 -3.77
N VAL A 63 -11.16 5.90 -2.72
CA VAL A 63 -11.41 7.05 -1.84
C VAL A 63 -11.31 8.36 -2.63
N ALA A 64 -10.31 8.50 -3.49
CA ALA A 64 -10.16 9.68 -4.35
C ALA A 64 -11.36 9.84 -5.31
N LYS A 65 -11.94 8.75 -5.79
CA LYS A 65 -13.17 8.79 -6.62
C LYS A 65 -14.46 9.01 -5.83
N GLY A 66 -14.40 9.03 -4.50
CA GLY A 66 -15.57 9.13 -3.63
C GLY A 66 -16.40 7.85 -3.55
N GLU A 67 -15.86 6.72 -4.01
CA GLU A 67 -16.53 5.43 -3.97
C GLU A 67 -16.62 4.93 -2.51
N PRO A 68 -17.72 4.26 -2.13
CA PRO A 68 -17.83 3.64 -0.82
C PRO A 68 -16.85 2.48 -0.69
N LEU A 69 -16.20 2.38 0.48
CA LEU A 69 -15.33 1.25 0.81
C LEU A 69 -16.16 0.16 1.48
N THR A 70 -15.75 -1.09 1.26
CA THR A 70 -16.30 -2.25 1.97
C THR A 70 -15.72 -2.35 3.39
N ASP A 71 -16.39 -3.10 4.28
CA ASP A 71 -15.92 -3.34 5.65
C ASP A 71 -14.52 -3.98 5.70
N GLN A 72 -14.19 -4.79 4.68
CA GLN A 72 -12.89 -5.44 4.58
C GLN A 72 -11.78 -4.43 4.22
N GLU A 73 -12.08 -3.46 3.34
CA GLU A 73 -11.15 -2.39 2.95
C GLU A 73 -10.94 -1.41 4.10
N HIS A 74 -11.98 -1.13 4.89
CA HIS A 74 -11.86 -0.31 6.11
C HIS A 74 -10.91 -0.93 7.14
N LYS A 75 -10.87 -2.26 7.25
CA LYS A 75 -9.96 -3.00 8.14
C LYS A 75 -8.52 -3.07 7.60
N MET A 76 -8.32 -2.87 6.29
CA MET A 76 -7.01 -2.81 5.64
C MET A 76 -6.38 -1.42 5.76
N THR A 77 -6.15 -0.95 6.98
CA THR A 77 -5.39 0.29 7.24
C THR A 77 -3.90 0.01 7.45
N VAL A 78 -3.08 0.91 6.92
CA VAL A 78 -1.64 0.85 6.59
C VAL A 78 -0.69 0.39 7.73
N GLY A 79 -1.16 0.26 8.98
CA GLY A 79 -0.34 -0.09 10.15
C GLY A 79 -0.23 -1.59 10.49
N SER A 80 -0.98 -2.48 9.83
CA SER A 80 -1.16 -3.87 10.33
C SER A 80 0.01 -4.83 10.05
N ARG A 81 1.02 -4.41 9.26
CA ARG A 81 2.22 -5.21 8.96
C ARG A 81 3.51 -4.68 9.59
N ILE A 82 3.70 -3.36 9.69
CA ILE A 82 4.87 -2.80 10.38
C ILE A 82 4.84 -3.18 11.87
N LYS A 83 3.67 -3.09 12.53
CA LYS A 83 3.54 -3.55 13.92
C LYS A 83 3.82 -5.04 14.10
N ARG A 84 3.42 -5.88 13.14
CA ARG A 84 3.67 -7.33 13.19
C ARG A 84 5.16 -7.65 12.98
N TRP A 85 5.79 -6.99 12.02
CA TRP A 85 7.22 -7.14 11.73
C TRP A 85 8.10 -6.63 12.88
N LEU A 86 7.77 -5.47 13.46
CA LEU A 86 8.41 -4.96 14.68
C LEU A 86 8.20 -5.90 15.87
N TRP A 87 7.00 -6.48 16.03
CA TRP A 87 6.70 -7.46 17.07
C TRP A 87 7.48 -8.78 16.91
N HIS A 88 7.72 -9.21 15.68
CA HIS A 88 8.57 -10.39 15.40
C HIS A 88 10.07 -10.11 15.64
N GLN A 89 10.53 -8.86 15.59
CA GLN A 89 11.91 -8.50 15.98
C GLN A 89 12.10 -8.43 17.50
N THR A 90 11.13 -7.89 18.25
CA THR A 90 11.24 -7.71 19.70
C THR A 90 11.12 -9.00 20.51
N LYS A 91 10.54 -10.07 19.95
CA LYS A 91 10.40 -11.38 20.63
C LYS A 91 11.62 -12.30 20.54
N LYS A 92 12.66 -11.95 19.77
CA LYS A 92 13.85 -12.82 19.60
C LYS A 92 14.89 -12.66 20.72
N TRP A 93 14.68 -11.76 21.69
CA TRP A 93 15.64 -11.44 22.76
C TRP A 93 15.08 -11.57 24.19
N GLU A 94 13.97 -12.28 24.38
CA GLU A 94 13.40 -12.58 25.73
C GLU A 94 13.60 -14.05 26.16
N ILE A 95 14.49 -14.79 25.49
CA ILE A 95 14.92 -16.13 25.95
C ILE A 95 16.45 -16.19 25.92
N ILE A 96 17.07 -15.54 26.91
CA ILE A 96 18.28 -16.01 27.61
C ILE A 96 18.05 -15.69 29.09
#